data_AF-A0A940P5Q4-F1
#
_entry.id   AF-A0A940P5Q4-F1
#
_cell.length_a   1.000
_cell.length_b   1.000
_cell.length_c   1.000
_cell.angle_alpha   90.00
_cell.angle_beta   90.00
_cell.angle_gamma   90.00
#
_symmetry.space_group_name_H-M   'P 1'
#
loop_
_entity.id
_entity.type
_entity.pdbx_description
1 polymer ?
#
loop_
_entity_poly.entity_id
_entity_poly.type
_entity_poly.pdbx_seq_one_letter_code
_entity_poly.pdbx_strand_id
1 'polypeptide(L)'
;MSQKLLITLAAAITLVILIAGISSLTHKHNTSSEESSEIVSGTEMIIVPSEMPERISLEVPAGFTETNSQYYEKYYVCNDASVIVTGEDLTIYGQDVKTYSEDVKAQYQNTADDFLLLSEEDTAVDGVDCRLFEFTYAIKGDGVSQEMQCMTAVIIKDERVYIVTCKSHRDTFMNYRQPFRKMLESIRIADEEFPSAGTAAAVQTDASAVTSVS
;
A
#
# COMPACT_ATOMS: atom_id res chain seq x y z
N MET A 1 0.66 14.15 36.13
CA MET A 1 0.35 12.93 35.36
C MET A 1 1.59 12.61 34.54
N SER A 2 2.23 11.46 34.76
CA SER A 2 3.59 11.21 34.24
C SER A 2 3.58 10.97 32.73
N GLN A 3 4.55 11.50 32.00
CA GLN A 3 4.72 11.31 30.54
C GLN A 3 4.73 9.82 30.13
N LYS A 4 5.11 8.93 31.04
CA LYS A 4 5.08 7.48 30.82
C LYS A 4 3.65 6.92 30.73
N LEU A 5 2.66 7.56 31.34
CA LEU A 5 1.26 7.09 31.29
C LEU A 5 0.56 7.45 29.97
N LEU A 6 1.00 8.52 29.29
CA LEU A 6 0.47 8.96 27.99
C LEU A 6 0.99 8.08 26.83
N ILE A 7 2.23 7.59 26.91
CA ILE A 7 2.83 6.73 25.88
C ILE A 7 2.21 5.32 25.92
N THR A 8 1.91 4.79 27.11
CA THR A 8 1.27 3.46 27.23
C THR A 8 -0.18 3.46 26.76
N LEU A 9 -0.90 4.58 26.88
CA LEU A 9 -2.28 4.69 26.38
C LEU A 9 -2.32 4.79 24.84
N ALA A 10 -1.31 5.42 24.22
CA ALA A 10 -1.21 5.50 22.76
C ALA A 10 -0.87 4.15 22.10
N ALA A 11 -0.14 3.27 22.79
CA ALA A 11 0.20 1.93 22.28
C ALA A 11 -0.95 0.91 22.40
N ALA A 12 -1.92 1.13 23.28
CA ALA A 12 -3.09 0.25 23.42
C ALA A 12 -4.19 0.54 22.38
N ILE A 13 -4.26 1.78 21.87
CA ILE A 13 -5.27 2.20 20.88
C ILE A 13 -4.90 1.71 19.46
N THR A 14 -3.62 1.46 19.18
CA THR A 14 -3.16 0.89 17.89
C THR A 14 -3.45 -0.60 17.72
N LEU A 15 -3.92 -1.30 18.77
CA LEU A 15 -4.17 -2.75 18.74
C LEU A 15 -5.59 -3.12 18.27
N VAL A 16 -6.55 -2.18 18.24
CA VAL A 16 -7.98 -2.49 17.96
C VAL A 16 -8.35 -2.39 16.49
N ILE A 17 -7.49 -1.83 15.64
CA ILE A 17 -7.85 -1.48 14.24
C ILE A 17 -7.99 -2.71 13.32
N LEU A 18 -7.67 -3.93 13.76
CA LEU A 18 -7.71 -5.12 12.88
C LEU A 18 -8.37 -6.39 13.47
N ILE A 19 -9.29 -6.27 14.44
CA ILE A 19 -10.17 -7.41 14.83
C ILE A 19 -11.62 -7.26 14.29
N ALA A 20 -11.94 -6.19 13.56
CA ALA A 20 -13.24 -6.03 12.91
C ALA A 20 -13.41 -6.85 11.61
N GLY A 21 -12.47 -7.74 11.27
CA GLY A 21 -12.49 -8.55 10.04
C GLY A 21 -13.06 -9.97 10.13
N ILE A 22 -13.61 -10.43 11.28
CA ILE A 22 -14.08 -11.84 11.41
C ILE A 22 -15.44 -11.99 12.14
N SER A 23 -16.31 -10.99 12.27
CA SER A 23 -17.60 -11.21 12.98
C SER A 23 -18.81 -10.41 12.49
N SER A 24 -19.07 -10.37 11.18
CA SER A 24 -20.41 -10.02 10.69
C SER A 24 -20.83 -10.83 9.46
N LEU A 25 -20.82 -12.15 9.61
CA LEU A 25 -21.58 -13.09 8.78
C LEU A 25 -22.51 -13.88 9.70
N THR A 26 -23.44 -13.21 10.36
CA THR A 26 -24.67 -13.86 10.85
C THR A 26 -25.71 -12.84 11.27
N HIS A 27 -26.90 -12.98 10.67
CA HIS A 27 -28.18 -12.30 10.96
C HIS A 27 -28.56 -11.10 10.10
N LYS A 28 -28.99 -11.42 8.87
CA LYS A 28 -30.22 -10.85 8.33
C LYS A 28 -31.04 -11.94 7.62
N HIS A 29 -31.72 -12.76 8.41
CA HIS A 29 -32.78 -13.63 7.89
C HIS A 29 -34.08 -12.84 7.94
N ASN A 30 -34.64 -12.51 6.78
CA ASN A 30 -36.07 -12.63 6.51
C ASN A 30 -36.39 -12.40 5.02
N THR A 31 -36.75 -13.51 4.38
CA THR A 31 -37.89 -13.65 3.46
C THR A 31 -37.63 -13.56 1.95
N SER A 32 -37.43 -14.76 1.40
CA SER A 32 -38.10 -15.36 0.21
C SER A 32 -37.71 -14.92 -1.20
N SER A 33 -36.93 -15.82 -1.82
CA SER A 33 -37.05 -16.37 -3.18
C SER A 33 -36.97 -15.44 -4.38
N GLU A 34 -35.85 -15.50 -5.10
CA GLU A 34 -35.80 -16.17 -6.43
C GLU A 34 -34.33 -16.41 -6.83
N GLU A 35 -34.13 -17.48 -7.60
CA GLU A 35 -32.85 -18.08 -7.96
C GLU A 35 -31.97 -17.15 -8.80
N SER A 36 -30.74 -16.93 -8.36
CA SER A 36 -29.58 -16.83 -9.26
C SER A 36 -28.34 -17.22 -8.46
N SER A 37 -27.76 -18.36 -8.83
CA SER A 37 -26.49 -18.85 -8.30
C SER A 37 -25.35 -18.01 -8.90
N GLU A 38 -25.16 -16.79 -8.39
CA GLU A 38 -23.91 -16.09 -8.58
C GLU A 38 -22.87 -16.73 -7.66
N ILE A 39 -21.89 -17.38 -8.29
CA ILE A 39 -20.67 -17.83 -7.64
C ILE A 39 -19.98 -16.54 -7.18
N VAL A 40 -20.17 -16.19 -5.90
CA VAL A 40 -19.37 -15.16 -5.24
C VAL A 40 -17.94 -15.64 -5.32
N SER A 41 -17.21 -15.15 -6.33
CA SER A 41 -15.76 -15.26 -6.39
C SER A 41 -15.26 -14.59 -5.13
N GLY A 42 -14.93 -15.42 -4.14
CA GLY A 42 -14.43 -14.98 -2.86
C GLY A 42 -13.19 -14.15 -3.16
N THR A 43 -13.31 -12.83 -3.01
CA THR A 43 -12.18 -11.93 -3.07
C THR A 43 -11.26 -12.36 -1.94
N GLU A 44 -10.22 -13.14 -2.26
CA GLU A 44 -9.18 -13.44 -1.29
C GLU A 44 -8.70 -12.12 -0.72
N MET A 45 -8.60 -12.06 0.61
CA MET A 45 -8.13 -10.87 1.29
C MET A 45 -6.69 -10.61 0.84
N ILE A 46 -6.47 -9.53 0.10
CA ILE A 46 -5.14 -9.10 -0.31
C ILE A 46 -4.34 -8.83 0.96
N ILE A 47 -3.34 -9.66 1.23
CA ILE A 47 -2.43 -9.50 2.37
C ILE A 47 -1.47 -8.38 1.99
N VAL A 48 -1.70 -7.19 2.53
CA VAL A 48 -0.83 -6.05 2.30
C VAL A 48 0.55 -6.33 2.91
N PRO A 49 1.63 -6.36 2.11
CA PRO A 49 2.97 -6.63 2.63
C PRO A 49 3.41 -5.55 3.64
N SER A 50 4.07 -5.98 4.71
CA SER A 50 4.55 -5.09 5.78
C SER A 50 5.85 -4.36 5.43
N GLU A 51 6.59 -4.88 4.46
CA GLU A 51 7.87 -4.36 4.01
C GLU A 51 7.67 -3.22 3.00
N MET A 52 8.50 -2.18 3.08
CA MET A 52 8.50 -1.13 2.07
C MET A 52 9.02 -1.74 0.76
N PRO A 53 8.25 -1.66 -0.35
CA PRO A 53 8.67 -2.28 -1.60
C PRO A 53 9.99 -1.70 -2.07
N GLU A 54 10.81 -2.54 -2.69
CA GLU A 54 12.05 -2.11 -3.34
C GLU A 54 11.74 -1.20 -4.53
N ARG A 55 12.76 -0.49 -5.05
CA ARG A 55 12.71 0.30 -6.30
C ARG A 55 11.80 1.54 -6.30
N ILE A 56 10.98 1.76 -5.28
CA ILE A 56 10.27 3.03 -5.10
C ILE A 56 11.07 4.01 -4.23
N SER A 57 11.09 5.27 -4.64
CA SER A 57 11.57 6.38 -3.83
C SER A 57 10.61 7.57 -3.92
N LEU A 58 10.58 8.40 -2.88
CA LEU A 58 9.70 9.56 -2.77
C LEU A 58 10.31 10.60 -1.83
N GLU A 59 9.98 11.87 -2.04
CA GLU A 59 10.35 12.99 -1.18
C GLU A 59 9.35 13.12 -0.03
N VAL A 60 9.74 12.67 1.15
CA VAL A 60 8.91 12.73 2.35
C VAL A 60 8.64 14.20 2.73
N PRO A 61 7.39 14.60 2.99
CA PRO A 61 7.07 15.98 3.36
C PRO A 61 7.82 16.45 4.61
N ALA A 62 8.18 17.73 4.64
CA ALA A 62 8.85 18.33 5.79
C ALA A 62 8.04 18.12 7.09
N GLY A 63 8.75 17.77 8.17
CA GLY A 63 8.15 17.51 9.48
C GLY A 63 7.69 16.07 9.71
N PHE A 64 7.64 15.23 8.67
CA PHE A 64 7.41 13.80 8.83
C PHE A 64 8.69 13.12 9.32
N THR A 65 8.51 12.16 10.23
CA THR A 65 9.58 11.32 10.77
C THR A 65 9.33 9.87 10.42
N GLU A 66 10.38 9.16 10.02
CA GLU A 66 10.35 7.71 9.83
C GLU A 66 10.11 7.00 11.16
N THR A 67 9.28 5.96 11.15
CA THR A 67 8.97 5.10 12.29
C THR A 67 8.60 3.70 11.80
N ASN A 68 8.37 2.78 12.74
CA ASN A 68 7.94 1.40 12.50
C ASN A 68 6.83 0.98 13.47
N SER A 69 6.18 -0.15 13.18
CA SER A 69 5.17 -0.78 14.03
C SER A 69 5.21 -2.30 13.85
N GLN A 70 4.36 -3.03 14.57
CA GLN A 70 4.19 -4.48 14.36
C GLN A 70 3.60 -4.84 12.99
N TYR A 71 3.07 -3.88 12.24
CA TYR A 71 2.40 -4.09 10.96
C TYR A 71 3.18 -3.59 9.76
N TYR A 72 4.06 -2.60 9.97
CA TYR A 72 4.82 -1.96 8.92
C TYR A 72 6.25 -1.77 9.40
N GLU A 73 7.20 -2.27 8.62
CA GLU A 73 8.62 -2.10 8.91
C GLU A 73 9.03 -0.64 8.84
N LYS A 74 8.39 0.12 7.93
CA LYS A 74 8.70 1.51 7.70
C LYS A 74 7.46 2.29 7.24
N TYR A 75 7.21 3.40 7.90
CA TYR A 75 6.23 4.41 7.48
C TYR A 75 6.62 5.77 8.05
N TYR A 76 5.98 6.84 7.58
CA TYR A 76 6.30 8.20 8.03
C TYR A 76 5.11 8.82 8.76
N VAL A 77 5.36 9.58 9.82
CA VAL A 77 4.31 10.23 10.64
C VAL A 77 4.60 11.71 10.90
N CYS A 78 3.56 12.52 10.98
CA CYS A 78 3.61 13.91 11.42
C CYS A 78 2.29 14.24 12.15
N ASN A 79 2.35 14.44 13.47
CA ASN A 79 1.16 14.56 14.32
C ASN A 79 0.20 13.37 14.12
N ASP A 80 -1.00 13.63 13.57
CA ASP A 80 -2.04 12.66 13.26
C ASP A 80 -2.01 12.17 11.80
N ALA A 81 -1.08 12.70 10.99
CA ALA A 81 -0.87 12.27 9.62
C ALA A 81 0.14 11.12 9.53
N SER A 82 -0.08 10.23 8.56
CA SER A 82 0.83 9.14 8.22
C SER A 82 0.91 8.90 6.71
N VAL A 83 2.06 8.41 6.27
CA VAL A 83 2.32 7.95 4.91
C VAL A 83 2.82 6.52 4.99
N ILE A 84 2.11 5.62 4.33
CA ILE A 84 2.41 4.19 4.27
C ILE A 84 2.64 3.82 2.80
N VAL A 85 3.71 3.08 2.54
CA VAL A 85 4.06 2.58 1.21
C VAL A 85 4.11 1.07 1.28
N THR A 86 3.30 0.42 0.46
CA THR A 86 3.21 -1.04 0.37
C THR A 86 3.29 -1.43 -1.09
N GLY A 87 3.64 -2.68 -1.37
CA GLY A 87 3.66 -3.17 -2.73
C GLY A 87 3.72 -4.68 -2.80
N GLU A 88 3.21 -5.23 -3.87
CA GLU A 88 3.11 -6.67 -4.11
C GLU A 88 3.30 -6.98 -5.59
N ASP A 89 3.61 -8.23 -5.91
CA ASP A 89 3.64 -8.69 -7.29
C ASP A 89 2.22 -8.90 -7.79
N LEU A 90 1.95 -8.55 -9.04
CA LEU A 90 0.67 -8.80 -9.67
C LEU A 90 0.41 -10.30 -9.74
N THR A 91 -0.73 -10.71 -9.20
CA THR A 91 -1.21 -12.08 -9.31
C THR A 91 -1.70 -12.40 -10.73
N ILE A 92 -2.18 -11.38 -11.45
CA ILE A 92 -2.66 -11.48 -12.84
C ILE A 92 -1.71 -10.72 -13.76
N TYR A 93 -0.93 -11.46 -14.54
CA TYR A 93 -0.02 -10.90 -15.53
C TYR A 93 -0.75 -9.97 -16.51
N GLY A 94 -0.23 -8.75 -16.69
CA GLY A 94 -0.79 -7.77 -17.61
C GLY A 94 -2.10 -7.11 -17.15
N GLN A 95 -2.50 -7.29 -15.89
CA GLN A 95 -3.60 -6.51 -15.31
C GLN A 95 -3.24 -5.02 -15.35
N ASP A 96 -4.13 -4.20 -15.90
CA ASP A 96 -3.92 -2.76 -15.96
C ASP A 96 -4.19 -2.08 -14.61
N VAL A 97 -3.59 -0.90 -14.42
CA VAL A 97 -3.72 -0.12 -13.18
C VAL A 97 -5.16 0.20 -12.85
N LYS A 98 -6.00 0.43 -13.87
CA LYS A 98 -7.40 0.76 -13.68
C LYS A 98 -8.13 -0.39 -12.99
N THR A 99 -8.05 -1.59 -13.54
CA THR A 99 -8.72 -2.79 -13.05
C THR A 99 -8.25 -3.11 -11.63
N TYR A 100 -6.94 -3.18 -11.41
CA TYR A 100 -6.39 -3.48 -10.08
C TYR A 100 -6.77 -2.39 -9.05
N SER A 101 -6.79 -1.12 -9.45
CA SER A 101 -7.17 -0.04 -8.54
C SER A 101 -8.66 -0.08 -8.13
N GLU A 102 -9.55 -0.64 -8.96
CA GLU A 102 -10.94 -0.90 -8.57
C GLU A 102 -11.01 -1.96 -7.47
N ASP A 103 -10.16 -3.00 -7.52
CA ASP A 103 -10.08 -4.02 -6.48
C ASP A 103 -9.60 -3.42 -5.15
N VAL A 104 -8.57 -2.56 -5.18
CA VAL A 104 -8.10 -1.80 -4.00
C VAL A 104 -9.20 -0.91 -3.43
N LYS A 105 -9.94 -0.19 -4.29
CA LYS A 105 -11.05 0.66 -3.86
C LYS A 105 -12.18 -0.16 -3.23
N ALA A 106 -12.54 -1.29 -3.84
CA ALA A 106 -13.54 -2.21 -3.30
C ALA A 106 -13.11 -2.77 -1.94
N GLN A 107 -11.83 -3.06 -1.73
CA GLN A 107 -11.32 -3.49 -0.43
C GLN A 107 -11.55 -2.44 0.65
N TYR A 108 -11.26 -1.16 0.39
CA TYR A 108 -11.57 -0.09 1.35
C TYR A 108 -13.07 0.02 1.62
N GLN A 109 -13.90 -0.03 0.57
CA GLN A 109 -15.35 0.06 0.71
C GLN A 109 -15.95 -1.11 1.51
N ASN A 110 -15.37 -2.30 1.41
CA ASN A 110 -15.85 -3.50 2.10
C ASN A 110 -15.34 -3.61 3.54
N THR A 111 -14.20 -2.99 3.86
CA THR A 111 -13.54 -3.14 5.18
C THR A 111 -13.74 -1.94 6.09
N ALA A 112 -13.98 -0.76 5.54
CA ALA A 112 -14.09 0.47 6.31
C ALA A 112 -15.55 0.86 6.56
N ASP A 113 -15.84 1.33 7.77
CA ASP A 113 -17.15 1.92 8.08
C ASP A 113 -17.29 3.28 7.40
N ASP A 114 -18.52 3.64 7.01
CA ASP A 114 -18.87 4.96 6.46
C ASP A 114 -17.95 5.43 5.30
N PHE A 115 -17.51 4.51 4.46
CA PHE A 115 -16.69 4.82 3.28
C PHE A 115 -17.42 5.80 2.35
N LEU A 116 -16.73 6.89 1.97
CA LEU A 116 -17.20 7.86 1.01
C LEU A 116 -16.06 8.30 0.09
N LEU A 117 -16.15 7.94 -1.18
CA LEU A 117 -15.26 8.44 -2.22
C LEU A 117 -15.51 9.94 -2.46
N LEU A 118 -14.46 10.75 -2.39
CA LEU A 118 -14.50 12.19 -2.63
C LEU A 118 -14.04 12.54 -4.05
N SER A 119 -12.95 11.91 -4.51
CA SER A 119 -12.43 12.10 -5.86
C SER A 119 -11.65 10.90 -6.35
N GLU A 120 -11.54 10.80 -7.67
CA GLU A 120 -10.80 9.78 -8.38
C GLU A 120 -10.17 10.42 -9.63
N GLU A 121 -8.89 10.14 -9.87
CA GLU A 121 -8.10 10.78 -10.93
C GLU A 121 -7.14 9.77 -11.56
N ASP A 122 -7.15 9.72 -12.90
CA ASP A 122 -6.09 9.08 -13.68
C ASP A 122 -4.95 10.10 -13.89
N THR A 123 -3.73 9.72 -13.52
CA THR A 123 -2.54 10.56 -13.62
C THR A 123 -1.32 9.72 -14.00
N ALA A 124 -0.14 10.35 -14.05
CA ALA A 124 1.12 9.64 -14.23
C ALA A 124 2.14 10.14 -13.20
N VAL A 125 2.90 9.20 -12.61
CA VAL A 125 4.05 9.49 -11.75
C VAL A 125 5.26 8.82 -12.37
N ASP A 126 6.33 9.59 -12.56
CA ASP A 126 7.55 9.09 -13.23
C ASP A 126 7.29 8.48 -14.63
N GLY A 127 6.27 8.99 -15.33
CA GLY A 127 5.86 8.45 -16.64
C GLY A 127 5.10 7.12 -16.59
N VAL A 128 4.76 6.63 -15.40
CA VAL A 128 3.99 5.40 -15.17
C VAL A 128 2.55 5.75 -14.83
N ASP A 129 1.59 5.02 -15.41
CA ASP A 129 0.17 5.21 -15.13
C ASP A 129 -0.13 5.01 -13.64
N CYS A 130 -0.89 5.95 -13.08
CA CYS A 130 -1.22 6.01 -11.66
C CYS A 130 -2.69 6.34 -11.49
N ARG A 131 -3.37 5.63 -10.61
CA ARG A 131 -4.74 5.94 -10.20
C ARG A 131 -4.74 6.50 -8.79
N LEU A 132 -5.32 7.68 -8.60
CA LEU A 132 -5.37 8.36 -7.32
C LEU A 132 -6.81 8.44 -6.81
N PHE A 133 -7.00 8.05 -5.54
CA PHE A 133 -8.27 8.13 -4.83
C PHE A 133 -8.16 9.09 -3.66
N GLU A 134 -9.21 9.89 -3.43
CA GLU A 134 -9.41 10.61 -2.17
C GLU A 134 -10.74 10.16 -1.58
N PHE A 135 -10.75 9.72 -0.32
CA PHE A 135 -11.95 9.20 0.34
C PHE A 135 -11.91 9.42 1.85
N THR A 136 -13.08 9.38 2.48
CA THR A 136 -13.22 9.34 3.94
C THR A 136 -13.72 7.99 4.39
N TYR A 137 -13.41 7.64 5.64
CA TYR A 137 -13.96 6.47 6.31
C TYR A 137 -13.90 6.64 7.82
N ALA A 138 -14.61 5.80 8.56
CA ALA A 138 -14.57 5.74 10.00
C ALA A 138 -13.90 4.45 10.48
N ILE A 139 -13.17 4.54 11.59
CA ILE A 139 -12.69 3.40 12.35
C ILE A 139 -13.54 3.34 13.62
N LYS A 140 -14.41 2.34 13.73
CA LYS A 140 -15.31 2.14 14.87
C LYS A 140 -14.86 0.96 15.71
N GLY A 141 -14.68 1.17 17.02
CA GLY A 141 -14.32 0.11 17.97
C GLY A 141 -14.53 0.56 19.41
N ASP A 142 -15.01 -0.33 20.29
CA ASP A 142 -15.18 -0.09 21.74
C ASP A 142 -15.85 1.25 22.12
N GLY A 143 -16.82 1.71 21.32
CA GLY A 143 -17.53 2.98 21.54
C GLY A 143 -16.76 4.24 21.12
N VAL A 144 -15.59 4.08 20.49
CA VAL A 144 -14.80 5.14 19.86
C VAL A 144 -15.03 5.09 18.36
N SER A 145 -15.21 6.27 17.74
CA SER A 145 -15.25 6.45 16.30
C SER A 145 -14.23 7.50 15.91
N GLN A 146 -13.33 7.17 14.99
CA GLN A 146 -12.36 8.11 14.42
C GLN A 146 -12.66 8.29 12.93
N GLU A 147 -12.95 9.52 12.53
CA GLU A 147 -13.13 9.87 11.12
C GLU A 147 -11.78 10.19 10.48
N MET A 148 -11.47 9.46 9.41
CA MET A 148 -10.23 9.52 8.67
C MET A 148 -10.50 10.04 7.26
N GLN A 149 -9.50 10.70 6.68
CA GLN A 149 -9.46 11.02 5.25
C GLN A 149 -8.14 10.53 4.66
N CYS A 150 -8.23 9.91 3.49
CA CYS A 150 -7.13 9.28 2.78
C CYS A 150 -6.94 9.87 1.39
N MET A 151 -5.68 9.89 0.95
CA MET A 151 -5.28 9.99 -0.45
C MET A 151 -4.40 8.77 -0.77
N THR A 152 -4.85 7.93 -1.71
CA THR A 152 -4.17 6.69 -2.07
C THR A 152 -3.81 6.70 -3.54
N ALA A 153 -2.52 6.50 -3.86
CA ALA A 153 -2.04 6.28 -5.21
C ALA A 153 -1.79 4.79 -5.44
N VAL A 154 -2.26 4.27 -6.57
CA VAL A 154 -2.02 2.90 -7.05
C VAL A 154 -1.25 2.99 -8.36
N ILE A 155 -0.11 2.32 -8.41
CA ILE A 155 0.83 2.37 -9.53
C ILE A 155 1.23 0.94 -9.87
N ILE A 156 1.32 0.62 -11.16
CA ILE A 156 1.80 -0.68 -11.63
C ILE A 156 2.96 -0.47 -12.59
N LYS A 157 4.11 -1.10 -12.30
CA LYS A 157 5.28 -1.11 -13.18
C LYS A 157 5.97 -2.46 -13.11
N ASP A 158 6.31 -3.03 -14.25
CA ASP A 158 7.02 -4.32 -14.38
C ASP A 158 6.39 -5.42 -13.51
N GLU A 159 5.06 -5.60 -13.67
CA GLU A 159 4.27 -6.56 -12.87
C GLU A 159 4.26 -6.33 -11.36
N ARG A 160 4.78 -5.20 -10.88
CA ARG A 160 4.75 -4.85 -9.46
C ARG A 160 3.78 -3.72 -9.19
N VAL A 161 2.97 -3.91 -8.16
CA VAL A 161 2.04 -2.92 -7.62
C VAL A 161 2.73 -2.13 -6.53
N TYR A 162 2.56 -0.80 -6.56
CA TYR A 162 2.93 0.11 -5.49
C TYR A 162 1.69 0.87 -5.04
N ILE A 163 1.39 0.81 -3.75
CA ILE A 163 0.29 1.53 -3.12
C ILE A 163 0.87 2.51 -2.11
N VAL A 164 0.66 3.80 -2.34
CA VAL A 164 1.07 4.86 -1.41
C VAL A 164 -0.17 5.48 -0.79
N THR A 165 -0.38 5.24 0.50
CA THR A 165 -1.53 5.76 1.25
C THR A 165 -1.09 6.86 2.20
N CYS A 166 -1.64 8.05 2.00
CA CYS A 166 -1.50 9.20 2.88
C CYS A 166 -2.80 9.39 3.65
N LYS A 167 -2.76 9.49 4.98
CA LYS A 167 -3.98 9.65 5.78
C LYS A 167 -3.76 10.53 7.00
N SER A 168 -4.83 11.15 7.47
CA SER A 168 -4.90 11.84 8.76
C SER A 168 -6.33 11.82 9.28
N HIS A 169 -6.59 12.45 10.44
CA HIS A 169 -7.97 12.74 10.81
C HIS A 169 -8.62 13.65 9.76
N ARG A 170 -9.94 13.51 9.60
CA ARG A 170 -10.70 14.25 8.60
C ARG A 170 -10.65 15.77 8.83
N ASP A 171 -10.67 16.22 10.08
CA ASP A 171 -10.67 17.64 10.46
C ASP A 171 -9.33 18.34 10.22
N THR A 172 -8.23 17.59 10.19
CA THR A 172 -6.87 18.10 9.96
C THR A 172 -6.36 17.85 8.53
N PHE A 173 -7.00 16.98 7.75
CA PHE A 173 -6.51 16.52 6.45
C PHE A 173 -6.16 17.64 5.47
N MET A 174 -6.94 18.72 5.47
CA MET A 174 -6.69 19.86 4.59
C MET A 174 -5.34 20.54 4.84
N ASN A 175 -4.74 20.38 6.03
CA ASN A 175 -3.38 20.86 6.32
C ASN A 175 -2.31 20.02 5.59
N TYR A 176 -2.60 18.76 5.29
CA TYR A 176 -1.66 17.80 4.69
C TYR A 176 -1.95 17.51 3.22
N ARG A 177 -3.14 17.83 2.70
CA ARG A 177 -3.56 17.51 1.33
C ARG A 177 -2.55 17.92 0.26
N GLN A 178 -2.05 19.16 0.31
CA GLN A 178 -1.04 19.63 -0.65
C GLN A 178 0.34 18.99 -0.42
N PRO A 179 0.89 18.92 0.82
CA PRO A 179 2.09 18.13 1.09
C PRO A 179 2.03 16.68 0.59
N PHE A 180 0.91 15.98 0.82
CA PHE A 180 0.68 14.62 0.32
C PHE A 180 0.71 14.57 -1.20
N ARG A 181 0.00 15.47 -1.88
CA ARG A 181 0.00 15.50 -3.35
C ARG A 181 1.40 15.71 -3.94
N LYS A 182 2.17 16.65 -3.37
CA LYS A 182 3.57 16.89 -3.79
C LYS A 182 4.45 15.66 -3.59
N MET A 183 4.28 14.94 -2.48
CA MET A 183 5.00 13.70 -2.24
C MET A 183 4.63 12.62 -3.26
N LEU A 184 3.35 12.46 -3.60
CA LEU A 184 2.93 11.52 -4.63
C LEU A 184 3.51 11.89 -6.01
N GLU A 185 3.55 13.17 -6.36
CA GLU A 185 4.18 13.68 -7.58
C GLU A 185 5.72 13.45 -7.61
N SER A 186 6.34 13.29 -6.44
CA SER A 186 7.79 13.01 -6.31
C SER A 186 8.17 11.54 -6.45
N ILE A 187 7.19 10.63 -6.53
CA ILE A 187 7.43 9.19 -6.65
C ILE A 187 8.32 8.91 -7.86
N ARG A 188 9.35 8.07 -7.67
CA ARG A 188 10.19 7.49 -8.73
C ARG A 188 10.24 5.98 -8.56
N ILE A 189 10.16 5.26 -9.68
CA ILE A 189 10.19 3.79 -9.68
C ILE A 189 11.31 3.33 -10.61
N ALA A 190 12.38 2.79 -10.03
CA ALA A 190 13.51 2.28 -10.81
C ALA A 190 13.07 1.12 -11.72
N ASP A 191 13.70 0.97 -12.89
CA ASP A 191 13.50 -0.17 -13.79
C ASP A 191 14.04 -1.47 -13.16
N GLU A 192 13.59 -2.61 -13.67
CA GLU A 192 14.16 -3.89 -13.28
C GLU A 192 15.54 -3.95 -13.93
N GLU A 193 16.61 -3.96 -13.13
CA GLU A 193 17.91 -4.34 -13.67
C GLU A 193 17.78 -5.81 -14.09
N PHE A 194 17.47 -6.04 -15.37
CA PHE A 194 17.63 -7.36 -15.97
C PHE A 194 19.06 -7.77 -15.68
N PRO A 195 19.32 -8.87 -14.93
CA PRO A 195 20.67 -9.38 -14.81
C PRO A 195 21.14 -9.66 -16.23
N SER A 196 22.07 -8.83 -16.70
CA SER A 196 22.66 -8.94 -18.03
C SER A 196 23.13 -10.38 -18.20
N ALA A 197 22.44 -11.11 -19.06
CA ALA A 197 22.86 -12.44 -19.45
C ALA A 197 24.21 -12.32 -20.16
N GLY A 198 25.29 -12.66 -19.44
CA GLY A 198 26.57 -13.00 -20.03
C GLY A 198 27.66 -11.93 -19.94
N THR A 199 28.44 -11.98 -18.86
CA THR A 199 29.89 -12.09 -19.08
C THR A 199 30.23 -13.56 -18.88
N ALA A 200 30.13 -14.35 -19.95
CA ALA A 200 30.76 -15.65 -19.98
C ALA A 200 32.25 -15.42 -19.73
N ALA A 201 32.74 -15.87 -18.57
CA ALA A 201 34.17 -15.91 -18.29
C ALA A 201 34.84 -16.64 -19.46
N ALA A 202 35.59 -15.90 -20.27
CA ALA A 202 36.46 -16.49 -21.27
C ALA A 202 37.47 -17.37 -20.52
N VAL A 203 37.23 -18.67 -20.53
CA VAL A 203 38.21 -19.68 -20.15
C VAL A 203 39.35 -19.54 -21.15
N GLN A 204 40.40 -18.82 -20.74
CA GLN A 204 41.69 -18.83 -21.41
C GLN A 204 42.25 -20.25 -21.28
N THR A 205 42.04 -21.06 -22.32
CA THR A 205 42.88 -22.22 -22.58
C THR A 205 44.29 -21.72 -22.88
N ASP A 206 45.17 -21.82 -21.89
CA ASP A 206 46.60 -21.67 -22.08
C ASP A 206 47.12 -22.98 -22.68
N ALA A 207 47.47 -22.93 -23.96
CA ALA A 207 48.13 -24.00 -24.69
C ALA A 207 49.52 -23.53 -25.10
N SER A 208 50.51 -24.40 -24.87
CA SER A 208 51.95 -24.32 -25.21
C SER A 208 52.83 -23.94 -24.00
N ALA A 209 53.93 -24.62 -23.69
CA ALA A 209 54.87 -25.27 -24.60
C ALA A 209 55.58 -26.49 -23.97
N VAL A 210 55.66 -27.55 -24.76
CA VAL A 210 56.66 -28.61 -24.65
C VAL A 210 57.96 -28.04 -25.24
N THR A 211 59.06 -28.06 -24.46
CA THR A 211 60.40 -27.97 -25.04
C THR A 211 61.23 -29.11 -24.48
N SER A 212 61.58 -30.04 -25.36
CA SER A 212 62.57 -31.10 -25.18
C SER A 212 63.96 -30.52 -24.98
N VAL A 213 64.72 -31.07 -24.03
CA VAL A 213 66.19 -30.97 -24.02
C VAL A 213 66.77 -32.37 -23.99
N SER A 214 67.75 -32.55 -24.87
CA SER A 214 68.52 -33.76 -25.17
C SER A 214 69.43 -34.22 -24.05
#